data_AF-A0A7S4E6P6-F1
#
_entry.id   AF-A0A7S4E6P6-F1
#
_cell.length_a   1.000
_cell.length_b   1.000
_cell.length_c   1.000
_cell.angle_alpha   90.00
_cell.angle_beta   90.00
_cell.angle_gamma   90.00
#
_symmetry.space_group_name_H-M   'P 1'
#
loop_
_entity.id
_entity.type
_entity.pdbx_description
1 polymer ?
#
loop_
_entity_poly.entity_id
_entity_poly.type
_entity_poly.pdbx_seq_one_letter_code
_entity_poly.pdbx_strand_id
1 'polypeptide(L)'
;MRAVDRDWKRLEKAIAYLPKDERAVVRDALIVAHGAHAGQNRRSGEPFVSHPVAVSILLADLSMDRDTVVAGLLHDTVEDTFLRFEDVERRFGPDVRALVEGETKVSKLPKLDATLGSETPGGPGQTKELEQLENLRQMFVAMTDDYRIIIIKLADRLHNMRTLEHMPRHKQLRISRETIEIFAPLAHRLGIWQFKAELEEIAFGYLYPRPAAALAAALEARRPRHAGALRGVTAALERKLAADTTLDHVGVTVSGRTKETYSLWRKLESDRAARREDLVSEVFGSDAPAPLVDDEKLFAARDLDEVPDVVAVRVVLDVPRASDQETPEAWRERGVQLCYHVLGAVQHLEDCEAVPRVKDYIAFPKPNGYQSLHASVLREPEDQVVEIQIRTRGMHEVAEYGMAAHWLYKDGLLEPGGEDATRRALCASASAAAVAEKRPRASAKPYALEWLNAIKDMQDIHSSREFVETIRREVLGKRVFVFLRDGRILDLSKGATVLDAAFSIHTDVGLHLDRALINGHEVQLSYELHNGDVVSIKTSEDARPQLDWLRMAQRRSTRSKLRAYFKREGCFDTATTAPAPGKDIG
;
A
#
# COMPACT_ATOMS: atom_id res chain seq x y z
N MET A 1 -9.93 19.54 32.65
CA MET A 1 -8.77 18.81 33.21
C MET A 1 -8.97 17.30 33.19
N ARG A 2 -9.96 16.70 33.88
CA ARG A 2 -10.11 15.21 33.93
C ARG A 2 -10.14 14.48 32.57
N ALA A 3 -10.77 15.06 31.54
CA ALA A 3 -10.81 14.46 30.20
C ALA A 3 -9.44 14.52 29.49
N VAL A 4 -8.78 15.69 29.53
CA VAL A 4 -7.42 15.89 28.98
C VAL A 4 -6.43 14.92 29.63
N ASP A 5 -6.49 14.74 30.95
CA ASP A 5 -5.57 13.84 31.66
C ASP A 5 -5.78 12.37 31.29
N ARG A 6 -7.02 11.96 31.01
CA ARG A 6 -7.34 10.60 30.55
C ARG A 6 -6.81 10.36 29.14
N ASP A 7 -7.05 11.31 28.24
CA ASP A 7 -6.66 11.19 26.84
C ASP A 7 -5.14 11.31 26.70
N TRP A 8 -4.49 12.13 27.53
CA TRP A 8 -3.04 12.19 27.68
C TRP A 8 -2.44 10.86 28.13
N LYS A 9 -2.98 10.18 29.14
CA LYS A 9 -2.45 8.87 29.58
C LYS A 9 -2.44 7.83 28.46
N ARG A 10 -3.45 7.85 27.58
CA ARG A 10 -3.51 6.94 26.43
C ARG A 10 -2.47 7.32 25.39
N LEU A 11 -2.39 8.61 25.05
CA LEU A 11 -1.46 9.11 24.05
C LEU A 11 0.00 8.97 24.51
N GLU A 12 0.31 9.32 25.76
CA GLU A 12 1.64 9.21 26.38
C GLU A 12 2.21 7.80 26.30
N LYS A 13 1.35 6.78 26.44
CA LYS A 13 1.75 5.38 26.27
C LYS A 13 2.12 5.07 24.82
N ALA A 14 1.37 5.59 23.85
CA ALA A 14 1.60 5.38 22.43
C ALA A 14 2.86 6.12 21.94
N ILE A 15 3.12 7.33 22.43
CA ILE A 15 4.28 8.16 22.07
C ILE A 15 5.51 7.91 22.96
N ALA A 16 5.58 6.77 23.66
CA ALA A 16 6.66 6.47 24.59
C ALA A 16 8.05 6.41 23.91
N TYR A 17 8.07 6.18 22.59
CA TYR A 17 9.28 6.21 21.76
C TYR A 17 9.83 7.63 21.53
N LEU A 18 9.01 8.68 21.73
CA LEU A 18 9.45 10.05 21.55
C LEU A 18 10.26 10.57 22.76
N PRO A 19 11.28 11.41 22.52
CA PRO A 19 11.99 12.15 23.57
C PRO A 19 11.04 12.93 24.49
N LYS A 20 11.47 13.18 25.74
CA LYS A 20 10.61 13.83 26.75
C LYS A 20 10.21 15.27 26.36
N ASP A 21 11.11 15.99 25.70
CA ASP A 21 10.89 17.32 25.16
C ASP A 21 9.85 17.31 24.02
N GLU A 22 9.92 16.34 23.11
CA GLU A 22 8.92 16.20 22.05
C GLU A 22 7.55 15.80 22.59
N ARG A 23 7.51 14.92 23.62
CA ARG A 23 6.27 14.59 24.33
C ARG A 23 5.61 15.81 24.96
N ALA A 24 6.40 16.76 25.48
CA ALA A 24 5.84 18.01 26.01
C ALA A 24 5.12 18.82 24.91
N VAL A 25 5.67 18.88 23.69
CA VAL A 25 5.02 19.54 22.55
C VAL A 25 3.73 18.84 22.15
N VAL A 26 3.71 17.50 22.13
CA VAL A 26 2.48 16.73 21.85
C VAL A 26 1.41 16.98 22.93
N ARG A 27 1.82 17.12 24.19
CA ARG A 27 0.90 17.47 25.29
C ARG A 27 0.29 18.86 25.09
N ASP A 28 1.10 19.83 24.68
CA ASP A 28 0.62 21.18 24.40
C ASP A 28 -0.38 21.18 23.23
N ALA A 29 -0.11 20.41 22.18
CA ALA A 29 -1.04 20.22 21.07
C ALA A 29 -2.35 19.57 21.52
N LEU A 30 -2.31 18.59 22.42
CA LEU A 30 -3.51 17.96 22.98
C LEU A 30 -4.36 18.98 23.76
N ILE A 31 -3.73 19.83 24.57
CA ILE A 31 -4.44 20.89 25.31
C ILE A 31 -5.09 21.86 24.33
N VAL A 32 -4.38 22.23 23.25
CA VAL A 32 -4.93 23.09 22.19
C VAL A 32 -6.14 22.46 21.52
N ALA A 33 -6.05 21.19 21.11
CA ALA A 33 -7.16 20.47 20.48
C ALA A 33 -8.40 20.40 21.40
N HIS A 34 -8.19 20.12 22.69
CA HIS A 34 -9.28 20.15 23.68
C HIS A 34 -9.90 21.54 23.87
N GLY A 35 -9.08 22.60 23.85
CA GLY A 35 -9.57 23.97 23.94
C GLY A 35 -10.34 24.41 22.69
N ALA A 36 -9.86 24.01 21.51
CA ALA A 36 -10.44 24.33 20.21
C ALA A 36 -11.82 23.69 20.02
N HIS A 37 -11.95 22.41 20.35
CA HIS A 37 -13.20 21.65 20.23
C HIS A 37 -14.05 21.65 21.51
N ALA A 38 -13.82 22.60 22.42
CA ALA A 38 -14.58 22.69 23.67
C ALA A 38 -16.08 22.90 23.39
N GLY A 39 -16.92 22.00 23.90
CA GLY A 39 -18.38 22.05 23.71
C GLY A 39 -18.89 21.43 22.40
N GLN A 40 -18.01 20.89 21.56
CA GLN A 40 -18.39 20.17 20.33
C GLN A 40 -18.55 18.67 20.59
N ASN A 41 -19.64 18.08 20.10
CA ASN A 41 -19.91 16.65 20.19
C ASN A 41 -19.97 16.01 18.79
N ARG A 42 -19.47 14.78 18.67
CA ARG A 42 -19.64 13.95 17.47
C ARG A 42 -21.10 13.50 17.33
N ARG A 43 -21.45 13.00 16.14
CA ARG A 43 -22.76 12.38 15.88
C ARG A 43 -23.04 11.15 16.74
N SER A 44 -22.00 10.48 17.26
CA SER A 44 -22.10 9.39 18.24
C SER A 44 -22.45 9.86 19.66
N GLY A 45 -22.41 11.18 19.93
CA GLY A 45 -22.57 11.77 21.26
C GLY A 45 -21.27 11.90 22.06
N GLU A 46 -20.14 11.37 21.56
CA GLU A 46 -18.83 11.52 22.19
C GLU A 46 -18.25 12.93 21.98
N PRO A 47 -17.35 13.43 22.86
CA PRO A 47 -16.64 14.68 22.65
C PRO A 47 -15.87 14.66 21.32
N PHE A 48 -15.93 15.75 20.54
CA PHE A 48 -15.29 15.82 19.21
C PHE A 48 -13.79 15.50 19.24
N VAL A 49 -13.09 15.97 20.28
CA VAL A 49 -11.66 15.73 20.51
C VAL A 49 -11.26 14.25 20.57
N SER A 50 -12.20 13.33 20.82
CA SER A 50 -11.93 11.88 20.79
C SER A 50 -11.39 11.42 19.44
N HIS A 51 -11.82 12.05 18.34
CA HIS A 51 -11.38 11.69 17.00
C HIS A 51 -9.93 12.10 16.72
N PRO A 52 -9.51 13.37 16.85
CA PRO A 52 -8.11 13.75 16.69
C PRO A 52 -7.17 12.96 17.61
N VAL A 53 -7.58 12.69 18.85
CA VAL A 53 -6.78 11.84 19.77
C VAL A 53 -6.59 10.44 19.24
N ALA A 54 -7.66 9.81 18.72
CA ALA A 54 -7.58 8.47 18.16
C ALA A 54 -6.74 8.43 16.88
N VAL A 55 -6.83 9.46 16.03
CA VAL A 55 -5.97 9.61 14.84
C VAL A 55 -4.51 9.72 15.24
N SER A 56 -4.17 10.54 16.24
CA SER A 56 -2.80 10.65 16.73
C SER A 56 -2.27 9.40 17.40
N ILE A 57 -3.13 8.59 18.05
CA ILE A 57 -2.74 7.27 18.54
C ILE A 57 -2.42 6.34 17.36
N LEU A 58 -3.24 6.32 16.31
CA LEU A 58 -2.97 5.54 15.10
C LEU A 58 -1.63 5.94 14.44
N LEU A 59 -1.31 7.23 14.41
CA LEU A 59 -0.03 7.74 13.90
C LEU A 59 1.14 7.37 14.82
N ALA A 60 0.93 7.39 16.14
CA ALA A 60 1.93 6.96 17.12
C ALA A 60 2.18 5.44 17.08
N ASP A 61 1.15 4.63 16.81
CA ASP A 61 1.28 3.18 16.62
C ASP A 61 2.12 2.85 15.38
N LEU A 62 2.12 3.73 14.37
CA LEU A 62 3.04 3.68 13.22
C LEU A 62 4.43 4.26 13.54
N SER A 63 4.68 4.69 14.77
CA SER A 63 5.93 5.35 15.22
C SER A 63 6.31 6.59 14.40
N MET A 64 5.33 7.40 14.02
CA MET A 64 5.56 8.62 13.23
C MET A 64 6.29 9.71 14.02
N ASP A 65 6.91 10.66 13.32
CA ASP A 65 7.58 11.80 13.94
C ASP A 65 6.62 12.70 14.72
N ARG A 66 7.18 13.46 15.67
CA ARG A 66 6.43 14.44 16.49
C ARG A 66 5.50 15.31 15.64
N ASP A 67 5.98 15.84 14.52
CA ASP A 67 5.22 16.81 13.72
C ASP A 67 3.97 16.16 13.11
N THR A 68 4.07 14.91 12.67
CA THR A 68 2.93 14.12 12.19
C THR A 68 1.91 13.85 13.28
N VAL A 69 2.36 13.45 14.48
CA VAL A 69 1.46 13.17 15.61
C VAL A 69 0.73 14.44 16.06
N VAL A 70 1.44 15.57 16.11
CA VAL A 70 0.87 16.89 16.40
C VAL A 70 -0.11 17.32 15.31
N ALA A 71 0.24 17.16 14.03
CA ALA A 71 -0.67 17.45 12.93
C ALA A 71 -1.94 16.61 13.01
N GLY A 72 -1.86 15.33 13.39
CA GLY A 72 -3.03 14.49 13.65
C GLY A 72 -3.96 15.02 14.76
N LEU A 73 -3.42 15.67 15.80
CA LEU A 73 -4.24 16.28 16.87
C LEU A 73 -4.94 17.55 16.38
N LEU A 74 -4.35 18.22 15.39
CA LEU A 74 -4.76 19.54 14.93
C LEU A 74 -5.46 19.53 13.56
N HIS A 75 -5.56 18.38 12.88
CA HIS A 75 -6.01 18.31 11.48
C HIS A 75 -7.41 18.92 11.27
N ASP A 76 -8.36 18.62 12.17
CA ASP A 76 -9.72 19.18 12.14
C ASP A 76 -9.85 20.53 12.89
N THR A 77 -8.79 21.00 13.57
CA THR A 77 -8.90 22.20 14.43
C THR A 77 -8.99 23.49 13.62
N VAL A 78 -8.29 23.60 12.49
CA VAL A 78 -8.30 24.83 11.66
C VAL A 78 -9.58 24.95 10.82
N GLU A 79 -10.28 23.84 10.59
CA GLU A 79 -11.54 23.82 9.85
C GLU A 79 -12.74 24.13 10.76
N ASP A 80 -12.82 23.44 11.90
CA ASP A 80 -14.03 23.40 12.71
C ASP A 80 -14.00 24.35 13.92
N THR A 81 -12.93 25.14 14.06
CA THR A 81 -12.71 26.01 15.22
C THR A 81 -12.16 27.38 14.84
N PHE A 82 -11.88 28.22 15.84
CA PHE A 82 -11.36 29.58 15.68
C PHE A 82 -9.84 29.65 15.42
N LEU A 83 -9.13 28.52 15.44
CA LEU A 83 -7.68 28.45 15.20
C LEU A 83 -7.33 28.80 13.76
N ARG A 84 -6.27 29.60 13.56
CA ARG A 84 -5.75 29.93 12.22
C ARG A 84 -4.42 29.23 11.94
N PHE A 85 -4.04 29.13 10.67
CA PHE A 85 -2.75 28.55 10.27
C PHE A 85 -1.56 29.28 10.87
N GLU A 86 -1.66 30.61 11.04
CA GLU A 86 -0.60 31.41 11.68
C GLU A 86 -0.43 31.06 13.17
N ASP A 87 -1.51 30.68 13.86
CA ASP A 87 -1.46 30.26 15.26
C ASP A 87 -0.77 28.91 15.41
N VAL A 88 -1.03 27.99 14.48
CA VAL A 88 -0.37 26.67 14.42
C VAL A 88 1.11 26.84 14.16
N GLU A 89 1.50 27.66 13.18
CA GLU A 89 2.91 27.91 12.86
C GLU A 89 3.66 28.58 14.02
N ARG A 90 3.07 29.60 14.64
CA ARG A 90 3.70 30.30 15.77
C ARG A 90 3.97 29.37 16.95
N ARG A 91 3.11 28.36 17.17
CA ARG A 91 3.16 27.50 18.37
C ARG A 91 3.87 26.17 18.13
N PHE A 92 3.77 25.60 16.94
CA PHE A 92 4.28 24.25 16.62
C PHE A 92 5.25 24.23 15.43
N GLY A 93 5.44 25.36 14.74
CA GLY A 93 6.40 25.51 13.66
C GLY A 93 5.81 25.36 12.25
N PRO A 94 6.59 25.73 11.22
CA PRO A 94 6.16 25.73 9.82
C PRO A 94 5.87 24.33 9.28
N ASP A 95 6.60 23.31 9.74
CA ASP A 95 6.40 21.92 9.29
C ASP A 95 5.00 21.41 9.68
N VAL A 96 4.57 21.63 10.93
CA VAL A 96 3.23 21.25 11.41
C VAL A 96 2.14 22.03 10.67
N ARG A 97 2.35 23.34 10.44
CA ARG A 97 1.43 24.15 9.63
C ARG A 97 1.28 23.54 8.24
N ALA A 98 2.37 23.20 7.55
CA ALA A 98 2.33 22.65 6.21
C ALA A 98 1.57 21.31 6.15
N LEU A 99 1.73 20.45 7.16
CA LEU A 99 0.99 19.19 7.26
C LEU A 99 -0.51 19.40 7.47
N VAL A 100 -0.89 20.27 8.42
CA VAL A 100 -2.30 20.58 8.70
C VAL A 100 -2.94 21.28 7.50
N GLU A 101 -2.25 22.23 6.88
CA GLU A 101 -2.72 22.94 5.68
C GLU A 101 -2.86 22.00 4.49
N GLY A 102 -1.92 21.08 4.31
CA GLY A 102 -1.98 20.03 3.30
C GLY A 102 -3.21 19.15 3.47
N GLU A 103 -3.45 18.64 4.68
CA GLU A 103 -4.61 17.82 5.02
C GLU A 103 -5.93 18.59 4.86
N THR A 104 -6.00 19.81 5.38
CA THR A 104 -7.17 20.69 5.28
C THR A 104 -7.51 21.04 3.83
N LYS A 105 -6.53 21.23 2.95
CA LYS A 105 -6.78 21.44 1.50
C LYS A 105 -7.40 20.20 0.84
N VAL A 106 -7.05 19.01 1.33
CA VAL A 106 -7.66 17.75 0.90
C VAL A 106 -9.09 17.59 1.47
N SER A 107 -9.36 18.15 2.65
CA SER A 107 -10.63 18.02 3.38
C SER A 107 -11.68 19.10 3.06
N LYS A 108 -11.25 20.33 2.69
CA LYS A 108 -12.07 21.50 2.33
C LYS A 108 -12.73 21.46 0.97
N LEU A 109 -12.44 20.43 0.20
CA LEU A 109 -13.12 20.18 -1.05
C LEU A 109 -14.61 19.90 -0.80
N PRO A 110 -15.54 20.43 -1.63
CA PRO A 110 -16.94 20.63 -1.23
C PRO A 110 -17.57 19.36 -0.64
N LYS A 111 -17.77 19.37 0.68
CA LYS A 111 -18.64 18.41 1.36
C LYS A 111 -20.07 18.76 0.91
N LEU A 112 -20.54 18.08 -0.13
CA LEU A 112 -21.92 18.02 -0.64
C LEU A 112 -22.97 18.49 0.39
N ASP A 113 -23.28 19.78 0.40
CA ASP A 113 -24.55 20.27 0.91
C ASP A 113 -25.50 20.38 -0.28
N ALA A 114 -26.41 19.41 -0.32
CA ALA A 114 -27.59 19.43 -1.14
C ALA A 114 -28.50 20.55 -0.60
N THR A 115 -28.34 21.78 -1.06
CA THR A 115 -29.41 22.78 -0.97
C THR A 115 -29.24 23.86 -2.03
N LEU A 116 -30.29 23.98 -2.84
CA LEU A 116 -30.63 25.11 -3.73
C LEU A 116 -29.94 25.14 -5.11
N GLY A 117 -30.49 24.30 -5.99
CA GLY A 117 -30.99 24.68 -7.32
C GLY A 117 -30.26 25.74 -8.14
N SER A 118 -29.53 25.27 -9.16
CA SER A 118 -29.53 25.92 -10.47
C SER A 118 -29.45 24.86 -11.54
N GLU A 119 -30.56 24.68 -12.25
CA GLU A 119 -30.69 23.79 -13.40
C GLU A 119 -29.76 24.26 -14.51
N THR A 120 -28.65 23.54 -14.69
CA THR A 120 -27.82 23.62 -15.90
C THR A 120 -27.97 22.31 -16.68
N PRO A 121 -27.83 22.33 -18.02
CA PRO A 121 -28.09 21.17 -18.86
C PRO A 121 -26.93 20.18 -18.77
N GLY A 122 -26.98 19.37 -17.71
CA GLY A 122 -26.09 18.26 -17.40
C GLY A 122 -26.66 17.62 -16.14
N GLY A 123 -27.22 16.40 -16.25
CA GLY A 123 -28.06 15.83 -15.20
C GLY A 123 -27.40 15.85 -13.80
N PRO A 124 -28.19 15.85 -12.71
CA PRO A 124 -27.73 16.07 -11.33
C PRO A 124 -26.66 15.09 -10.78
N GLY A 125 -26.32 14.05 -11.55
CA GLY A 125 -25.23 13.11 -11.25
C GLY A 125 -23.86 13.49 -11.82
N GLN A 126 -23.78 14.18 -12.98
CA GLN A 126 -22.50 14.43 -13.66
C GLN A 126 -21.65 15.50 -12.94
N THR A 127 -22.29 16.57 -12.44
CA THR A 127 -21.58 17.64 -11.72
C THR A 127 -20.93 17.13 -10.44
N LYS A 128 -21.61 16.25 -9.70
CA LYS A 128 -21.09 15.65 -8.46
C LYS A 128 -19.92 14.70 -8.69
N GLU A 129 -19.91 13.99 -9.81
CA GLU A 129 -18.81 13.11 -10.18
C GLU A 129 -17.56 13.92 -10.56
N LEU A 130 -17.74 15.01 -11.31
CA LEU A 130 -16.64 15.92 -11.66
C LEU A 130 -16.03 16.60 -10.42
N GLU A 131 -16.87 17.04 -9.47
CA GLU A 131 -16.42 17.56 -8.18
C GLU A 131 -15.60 16.50 -7.41
N GLN A 132 -16.06 15.25 -7.34
CA GLN A 132 -15.30 14.18 -6.69
C GLN A 132 -13.94 13.93 -7.34
N LEU A 133 -13.86 14.01 -8.67
CA LEU A 133 -12.61 13.84 -9.40
C LEU A 133 -11.65 15.01 -9.16
N GLU A 134 -12.16 16.23 -9.03
CA GLU A 134 -11.37 17.40 -8.62
C GLU A 134 -10.82 17.22 -7.20
N ASN A 135 -11.66 16.70 -6.30
CA ASN A 135 -11.29 16.45 -4.93
C ASN A 135 -10.13 15.44 -4.83
N LEU A 136 -10.22 14.36 -5.61
CA LEU A 136 -9.17 13.35 -5.70
C LEU A 136 -7.90 13.91 -6.32
N ARG A 137 -8.01 14.73 -7.37
CA ARG A 137 -6.85 15.38 -8.00
C ARG A 137 -6.10 16.23 -6.97
N GLN A 138 -6.80 17.13 -6.28
CA GLN A 138 -6.19 18.01 -5.30
C GLN A 138 -5.59 17.22 -4.12
N MET A 139 -6.26 16.13 -3.71
CA MET A 139 -5.71 15.16 -2.77
C MET A 139 -4.34 14.65 -3.23
N PHE A 140 -4.24 14.10 -4.44
CA PHE A 140 -2.98 13.57 -4.97
C PHE A 140 -1.89 14.63 -5.14
N VAL A 141 -2.25 15.84 -5.55
CA VAL A 141 -1.29 16.95 -5.73
C VAL A 141 -0.69 17.38 -4.39
N ALA A 142 -1.52 17.59 -3.37
CA ALA A 142 -1.06 17.97 -2.02
C ALA A 142 -0.11 16.93 -1.42
N MET A 143 -0.27 15.66 -1.80
CA MET A 143 0.55 14.54 -1.34
C MET A 143 1.94 14.46 -1.99
N THR A 144 2.19 15.17 -3.10
CA THR A 144 3.48 15.09 -3.82
C THR A 144 4.62 15.78 -3.08
N ASP A 145 4.31 16.75 -2.22
CA ASP A 145 5.32 17.52 -1.49
C ASP A 145 5.68 16.86 -0.15
N ASP A 146 4.71 16.25 0.53
CA ASP A 146 4.94 15.52 1.78
C ASP A 146 4.01 14.31 1.93
N TYR A 147 4.58 13.11 1.93
CA TYR A 147 3.83 11.87 2.08
C TYR A 147 3.19 11.70 3.47
N ARG A 148 3.67 12.42 4.49
CA ARG A 148 3.10 12.40 5.85
C ARG A 148 1.63 12.84 5.82
N ILE A 149 1.26 13.72 4.89
CA ILE A 149 -0.14 14.13 4.64
C ILE A 149 -1.01 12.90 4.29
N ILE A 150 -0.49 11.96 3.48
CA ILE A 150 -1.21 10.73 3.12
C ILE A 150 -1.44 9.86 4.34
N ILE A 151 -0.41 9.71 5.18
CA ILE A 151 -0.47 8.85 6.37
C ILE A 151 -1.49 9.42 7.36
N ILE A 152 -1.48 10.74 7.59
CA ILE A 152 -2.51 11.43 8.39
C ILE A 152 -3.89 11.17 7.81
N LYS A 153 -4.06 11.30 6.49
CA LYS A 153 -5.36 11.10 5.85
C LYS A 153 -5.87 9.65 5.92
N LEU A 154 -4.96 8.68 5.84
CA LEU A 154 -5.30 7.27 6.03
C LEU A 154 -5.71 6.98 7.48
N ALA A 155 -5.04 7.58 8.47
CA ALA A 155 -5.40 7.45 9.88
C ALA A 155 -6.76 8.09 10.19
N ASP A 156 -7.02 9.29 9.65
CA ASP A 156 -8.34 9.95 9.67
C ASP A 156 -9.42 9.02 9.06
N ARG A 157 -9.19 8.56 7.83
CA ARG A 157 -10.12 7.66 7.13
C ARG A 157 -10.39 6.39 7.94
N LEU A 158 -9.37 5.76 8.52
CA LEU A 158 -9.50 4.55 9.31
C LEU A 158 -10.38 4.76 10.54
N HIS A 159 -10.15 5.85 11.28
CA HIS A 159 -11.01 6.17 12.43
C HIS A 159 -12.46 6.48 12.00
N ASN A 160 -12.65 7.16 10.87
CA ASN A 160 -13.98 7.40 10.30
C ASN A 160 -14.69 6.10 9.92
N MET A 161 -13.96 5.11 9.37
CA MET A 161 -14.50 3.78 9.10
C MET A 161 -14.90 3.05 10.38
N ARG A 162 -14.07 3.09 11.44
CA ARG A 162 -14.38 2.48 12.75
C ARG A 162 -15.64 3.04 13.40
N THR A 163 -16.03 4.27 13.09
CA THR A 163 -17.18 4.96 13.69
C THR A 163 -18.35 5.17 12.71
N LEU A 164 -18.32 4.46 11.57
CA LEU A 164 -19.22 4.66 10.44
C LEU A 164 -20.68 4.24 10.71
N GLU A 165 -20.91 3.39 11.73
CA GLU A 165 -22.25 2.90 12.11
C GLU A 165 -23.25 4.02 12.43
N HIS A 166 -22.77 5.15 12.95
CA HIS A 166 -23.59 6.32 13.32
C HIS A 166 -24.01 7.17 12.11
N MET A 167 -23.51 6.84 10.90
CA MET A 167 -23.83 7.58 9.68
C MET A 167 -25.04 6.97 8.94
N PRO A 168 -25.84 7.78 8.22
CA PRO A 168 -26.92 7.26 7.37
C PRO A 168 -26.40 6.27 6.32
N ARG A 169 -27.23 5.27 5.96
CA ARG A 169 -26.87 4.18 5.03
C ARG A 169 -26.24 4.65 3.71
N HIS A 170 -26.76 5.72 3.11
CA HIS A 170 -26.20 6.29 1.88
C HIS A 170 -24.77 6.83 2.06
N LYS A 171 -24.45 7.43 3.22
CA LYS A 171 -23.08 7.86 3.55
C LYS A 171 -22.17 6.67 3.84
N GLN A 172 -22.68 5.66 4.56
CA GLN A 172 -21.93 4.42 4.83
C GLN A 172 -21.46 3.76 3.53
N LEU A 173 -22.37 3.59 2.56
CA LEU A 173 -22.05 3.00 1.26
C LEU A 173 -21.05 3.86 0.48
N ARG A 174 -21.26 5.18 0.41
CA ARG A 174 -20.37 6.09 -0.32
C ARG A 174 -18.95 6.06 0.25
N ILE A 175 -18.81 6.22 1.57
CA ILE A 175 -17.51 6.23 2.26
C ILE A 175 -16.81 4.86 2.11
N SER A 176 -17.56 3.77 2.16
CA SER A 176 -16.98 2.42 1.99
C SER A 176 -16.49 2.16 0.56
N ARG A 177 -17.22 2.63 -0.47
CA ARG A 177 -16.75 2.55 -1.87
C ARG A 177 -15.46 3.33 -2.07
N GLU A 178 -15.44 4.57 -1.60
CA GLU A 178 -14.27 5.45 -1.65
C GLU A 178 -13.07 4.79 -0.94
N THR A 179 -13.32 4.12 0.19
CA THR A 179 -12.30 3.41 0.95
C THR A 179 -11.67 2.27 0.17
N ILE A 180 -12.46 1.41 -0.48
CA ILE A 180 -11.94 0.29 -1.27
C ILE A 180 -11.25 0.75 -2.55
N GLU A 181 -11.79 1.75 -3.23
CA GLU A 181 -11.27 2.19 -4.53
C GLU A 181 -9.99 3.03 -4.41
N ILE A 182 -9.81 3.74 -3.30
CA ILE A 182 -8.76 4.76 -3.16
C ILE A 182 -7.89 4.50 -1.93
N PHE A 183 -8.47 4.55 -0.73
CA PHE A 183 -7.67 4.56 0.51
C PHE A 183 -6.98 3.21 0.81
N ALA A 184 -7.65 2.08 0.60
CA ALA A 184 -7.05 0.77 0.77
C ALA A 184 -5.89 0.51 -0.21
N PRO A 185 -6.02 0.79 -1.53
CA PRO A 185 -4.91 0.76 -2.47
C PRO A 185 -3.76 1.70 -2.08
N LEU A 186 -4.06 2.89 -1.56
CA LEU A 186 -3.03 3.83 -1.08
C LEU A 186 -2.27 3.30 0.13
N ALA A 187 -2.98 2.77 1.13
CA ALA A 187 -2.35 2.12 2.28
C ALA A 187 -1.46 0.95 1.84
N HIS A 188 -1.91 0.16 0.88
CA HIS A 188 -1.12 -0.92 0.28
C HIS A 188 0.17 -0.41 -0.37
N ARG A 189 0.11 0.71 -1.10
CA ARG A 189 1.27 1.32 -1.77
C ARG A 189 2.29 1.87 -0.80
N LEU A 190 1.84 2.48 0.30
CA LEU A 190 2.70 2.95 1.37
C LEU A 190 3.26 1.80 2.25
N GLY A 191 2.80 0.56 2.02
CA GLY A 191 3.19 -0.60 2.80
C GLY A 191 2.55 -0.68 4.18
N ILE A 192 1.56 0.18 4.47
CA ILE A 192 0.84 0.22 5.76
C ILE A 192 -0.26 -0.85 5.72
N TRP A 193 0.17 -2.11 5.85
CA TRP A 193 -0.68 -3.27 5.62
C TRP A 193 -1.84 -3.35 6.63
N GLN A 194 -1.59 -2.99 7.89
CA GLN A 194 -2.60 -2.99 8.95
C GLN A 194 -3.78 -2.07 8.61
N PHE A 195 -3.50 -0.86 8.12
CA PHE A 195 -4.55 0.08 7.71
C PHE A 195 -5.31 -0.46 6.50
N LYS A 196 -4.61 -0.99 5.48
CA LYS A 196 -5.25 -1.61 4.31
C LYS A 196 -6.25 -2.68 4.73
N ALA A 197 -5.80 -3.63 5.56
CA ALA A 197 -6.60 -4.77 5.98
C ALA A 197 -7.88 -4.34 6.70
N GLU A 198 -7.74 -3.41 7.65
CA GLU A 198 -8.87 -2.95 8.45
C GLU A 198 -9.84 -2.08 7.64
N LEU A 199 -9.33 -1.19 6.79
CA LEU A 199 -10.15 -0.40 5.87
C LEU A 199 -10.98 -1.29 4.94
N GLU A 200 -10.35 -2.33 4.38
CA GLU A 200 -10.99 -3.29 3.50
C GLU A 200 -12.08 -4.11 4.22
N GLU A 201 -11.79 -4.61 5.43
CA GLU A 201 -12.72 -5.42 6.22
C GLU A 201 -13.98 -4.64 6.60
N ILE A 202 -13.81 -3.41 7.12
CA ILE A 202 -14.96 -2.57 7.51
C ILE A 202 -15.77 -2.19 6.27
N ALA A 203 -15.11 -1.76 5.19
CA ALA A 203 -15.81 -1.38 3.96
C ALA A 203 -16.58 -2.55 3.35
N PHE A 204 -16.00 -3.77 3.39
CA PHE A 204 -16.64 -4.98 2.91
C PHE A 204 -17.95 -5.27 3.66
N GLY A 205 -17.95 -5.16 5.00
CA GLY A 205 -19.14 -5.35 5.82
C GLY A 205 -20.29 -4.39 5.47
N TYR A 206 -20.00 -3.14 5.11
CA TYR A 206 -21.03 -2.18 4.71
C TYR A 206 -21.52 -2.36 3.28
N LEU A 207 -20.62 -2.64 2.33
CA LEU A 207 -20.97 -2.77 0.91
C LEU A 207 -21.69 -4.10 0.61
N TYR A 208 -21.23 -5.17 1.25
CA TYR A 208 -21.57 -6.54 0.92
C TYR A 208 -21.92 -7.35 2.19
N PRO A 209 -22.96 -6.95 2.96
CA PRO A 209 -23.23 -7.53 4.28
C PRO A 209 -23.61 -9.02 4.23
N ARG A 210 -24.36 -9.45 3.20
CA ARG A 210 -24.72 -10.86 3.01
C ARG A 210 -23.48 -11.72 2.69
N PRO A 211 -22.65 -11.36 1.68
CA PRO A 211 -21.37 -12.04 1.46
C PRO A 211 -20.48 -12.11 2.69
N ALA A 212 -20.35 -11.00 3.42
CA ALA A 212 -19.51 -10.92 4.61
C ALA A 212 -19.99 -11.88 5.70
N ALA A 213 -21.29 -11.91 5.97
CA ALA A 213 -21.88 -12.83 6.95
C ALA A 213 -21.70 -14.30 6.54
N ALA A 214 -21.92 -14.63 5.27
CA ALA A 214 -21.75 -15.99 4.76
C ALA A 214 -20.30 -16.47 4.87
N LEU A 215 -19.35 -15.61 4.49
CA LEU A 215 -17.92 -15.93 4.55
C LEU A 215 -17.44 -16.08 6.00
N ALA A 216 -17.89 -15.20 6.90
CA ALA A 216 -17.60 -15.29 8.33
C ALA A 216 -18.13 -16.62 8.93
N ALA A 217 -19.37 -17.00 8.60
CA ALA A 217 -19.94 -18.27 9.06
C ALA A 217 -19.17 -19.49 8.53
N ALA A 218 -18.74 -19.44 7.27
CA ALA A 218 -17.97 -20.51 6.66
C ALA A 218 -16.55 -20.65 7.23
N LEU A 219 -15.91 -19.54 7.60
CA LEU A 219 -14.63 -19.54 8.31
C LEU A 219 -14.78 -20.09 9.72
N GLU A 220 -15.87 -19.74 10.42
CA GLU A 220 -16.15 -20.22 11.77
C GLU A 220 -16.34 -21.73 11.80
N ALA A 221 -17.10 -22.29 10.85
CA ALA A 221 -17.32 -23.72 10.74
C ALA A 221 -16.00 -24.51 10.53
N ARG A 222 -15.00 -23.91 9.87
CA ARG A 222 -13.68 -24.53 9.60
C ARG A 222 -12.61 -24.18 10.64
N ARG A 223 -12.93 -23.33 11.63
CA ARG A 223 -12.01 -22.91 12.69
C ARG A 223 -11.29 -24.08 13.39
N PRO A 224 -11.96 -25.21 13.75
CA PRO A 224 -11.27 -26.34 14.38
C PRO A 224 -10.19 -26.97 13.50
N ARG A 225 -10.50 -27.18 12.20
CA ARG A 225 -9.57 -27.74 11.19
C ARG A 225 -8.37 -26.82 10.99
N HIS A 226 -8.64 -25.53 10.77
CA HIS A 226 -7.60 -24.51 10.61
C HIS A 226 -6.70 -24.40 11.84
N ALA A 227 -7.27 -24.41 13.04
CA ALA A 227 -6.51 -24.34 14.28
C ALA A 227 -5.68 -25.61 14.53
N GLY A 228 -6.18 -26.78 14.13
CA GLY A 228 -5.44 -28.04 14.14
C GLY A 228 -4.21 -27.97 13.24
N ALA A 229 -4.41 -27.62 11.96
CA ALA A 229 -3.34 -27.49 10.99
C ALA A 229 -2.28 -26.45 11.42
N LEU A 230 -2.70 -25.27 11.90
CA LEU A 230 -1.79 -24.24 12.39
C LEU A 230 -0.96 -24.73 13.58
N ARG A 231 -1.57 -25.38 14.57
CA ARG A 231 -0.83 -25.95 15.72
C ARG A 231 0.14 -27.04 15.27
N GLY A 232 -0.30 -27.94 14.40
CA GLY A 232 0.53 -29.03 13.87
C GLY A 232 1.77 -28.52 13.15
N VAL A 233 1.58 -27.63 12.17
CA VAL A 233 2.67 -27.03 11.39
C VAL A 233 3.59 -26.17 12.26
N THR A 234 3.04 -25.35 13.17
CA THR A 234 3.85 -24.53 14.09
C THR A 234 4.72 -25.42 14.96
N ALA A 235 4.16 -26.45 15.60
CA ALA A 235 4.92 -27.35 16.46
C ALA A 235 5.98 -28.16 15.69
N ALA A 236 5.67 -28.60 14.47
CA ALA A 236 6.63 -29.29 13.61
C ALA A 236 7.79 -28.36 13.22
N LEU A 237 7.51 -27.10 12.86
CA LEU A 237 8.53 -26.10 12.55
C LEU A 237 9.38 -25.77 13.77
N GLU A 238 8.77 -25.51 14.93
CA GLU A 238 9.51 -25.24 16.17
C GLU A 238 10.45 -26.38 16.53
N ARG A 239 10.00 -27.64 16.46
CA ARG A 239 10.86 -28.80 16.71
C ARG A 239 12.02 -28.88 15.71
N LYS A 240 11.73 -28.71 14.42
CA LYS A 240 12.73 -28.84 13.36
C LYS A 240 13.77 -27.72 13.40
N LEU A 241 13.34 -26.48 13.66
CA LEU A 241 14.21 -25.32 13.76
C LEU A 241 15.02 -25.34 15.06
N ALA A 242 14.47 -25.85 16.16
CA ALA A 242 15.20 -26.02 17.42
C ALA A 242 16.26 -27.14 17.38
N ALA A 243 16.10 -28.13 16.51
CA ALA A 243 17.10 -29.19 16.30
C ALA A 243 18.26 -28.75 15.39
N ASP A 244 18.15 -27.58 14.75
CA ASP A 244 19.10 -27.09 13.77
C ASP A 244 20.19 -26.23 14.42
N THR A 245 21.38 -26.81 14.58
CA THR A 245 22.55 -26.15 15.19
C THR A 245 22.98 -24.85 14.51
N THR A 246 22.58 -24.61 13.24
CA THR A 246 22.90 -23.36 12.55
C THR A 246 22.07 -22.17 13.06
N LEU A 247 20.98 -22.43 13.78
CA LEU A 247 20.04 -21.44 14.31
C LEU A 247 20.19 -21.20 15.82
N ASP A 248 21.13 -21.85 16.51
CA ASP A 248 21.32 -21.77 17.97
C ASP A 248 21.52 -20.33 18.49
N HIS A 249 22.03 -19.44 17.64
CA HIS A 249 22.28 -18.03 17.96
C HIS A 249 21.30 -17.06 17.29
N VAL A 250 20.18 -17.56 16.75
CA VAL A 250 19.17 -16.78 16.03
C VAL A 250 17.86 -16.85 16.79
N GLY A 251 17.26 -15.70 17.11
CA GLY A 251 15.93 -15.65 17.72
C GLY A 251 14.86 -16.03 16.68
N VAL A 252 14.28 -17.22 16.78
CA VAL A 252 13.22 -17.66 15.85
C VAL A 252 11.85 -17.49 16.49
N THR A 253 10.99 -16.69 15.86
CA THR A 253 9.57 -16.55 16.27
C THR A 253 8.67 -17.19 15.23
N VAL A 254 7.90 -18.22 15.62
CA VAL A 254 6.89 -18.85 14.76
C VAL A 254 5.50 -18.44 15.25
N SER A 255 4.65 -17.93 14.35
CA SER A 255 3.30 -17.50 14.70
C SER A 255 2.30 -17.87 13.61
N GLY A 256 1.19 -18.51 14.00
CA GLY A 256 0.06 -18.77 13.11
C GLY A 256 -0.79 -17.52 12.89
N ARG A 257 -1.32 -17.36 11.66
CA ARG A 257 -2.23 -16.29 11.27
C ARG A 257 -3.28 -16.82 10.29
N THR A 258 -4.49 -16.30 10.39
CA THR A 258 -5.56 -16.50 9.40
C THR A 258 -5.62 -15.31 8.45
N LYS A 259 -5.88 -15.54 7.17
CA LYS A 259 -6.12 -14.46 6.21
C LYS A 259 -7.40 -13.70 6.53
N GLU A 260 -7.45 -12.43 6.13
CA GLU A 260 -8.59 -11.54 6.35
C GLU A 260 -9.74 -11.90 5.42
N THR A 261 -10.97 -11.75 5.93
CA THR A 261 -12.23 -12.07 5.25
C THR A 261 -12.30 -11.46 3.86
N TYR A 262 -12.02 -10.16 3.74
CA TYR A 262 -12.11 -9.50 2.44
C TYR A 262 -11.06 -9.98 1.43
N SER A 263 -9.84 -10.32 1.88
CA SER A 263 -8.81 -10.85 0.97
C SER A 263 -9.19 -12.22 0.42
N LEU A 264 -9.84 -13.04 1.24
CA LEU A 264 -10.40 -14.33 0.83
C LEU A 264 -11.57 -14.13 -0.15
N TRP A 265 -12.47 -13.20 0.13
CA TRP A 265 -13.57 -12.86 -0.77
C TRP A 265 -13.06 -12.44 -2.16
N ARG A 266 -12.06 -11.55 -2.22
CA ARG A 266 -11.46 -11.11 -3.49
C ARG A 266 -10.81 -12.26 -4.25
N LYS A 267 -10.16 -13.20 -3.55
CA LYS A 267 -9.56 -14.39 -4.17
C LYS A 267 -10.64 -15.30 -4.77
N LEU A 268 -11.68 -15.59 -3.99
CA LEU A 268 -12.85 -16.36 -4.44
C LEU A 268 -13.52 -15.74 -5.65
N GLU A 269 -13.70 -14.41 -5.66
CA GLU A 269 -14.30 -13.70 -6.79
C GLU A 269 -13.41 -13.78 -8.04
N SER A 270 -12.09 -13.64 -7.88
CA SER A 270 -11.13 -13.77 -8.97
C SER A 270 -11.12 -15.18 -9.57
N ASP A 271 -11.13 -16.22 -8.72
CA ASP A 271 -11.13 -17.61 -9.17
C ASP A 271 -12.48 -17.97 -9.82
N ARG A 272 -13.60 -17.43 -9.32
CA ARG A 272 -14.93 -17.58 -9.94
C ARG A 272 -15.03 -16.86 -11.28
N ALA A 273 -14.44 -15.67 -11.42
CA ALA A 273 -14.39 -14.94 -12.68
C ALA A 273 -13.61 -15.72 -13.75
N ALA A 274 -12.45 -16.28 -13.38
CA ALA A 274 -11.66 -17.13 -14.28
C ALA A 274 -12.43 -18.39 -14.71
N ARG A 275 -13.02 -19.13 -13.76
CA ARG A 275 -13.85 -20.31 -14.07
C ARG A 275 -15.06 -19.99 -14.94
N ARG A 276 -15.66 -18.81 -14.75
CA ARG A 276 -16.80 -18.36 -15.57
C ARG A 276 -16.37 -18.05 -16.99
N GLU A 277 -15.21 -17.45 -17.17
CA GLU A 277 -14.62 -17.17 -18.49
C GLU A 277 -14.30 -18.48 -19.23
N ASP A 278 -13.72 -19.45 -18.54
CA ASP A 278 -13.46 -20.79 -19.06
C ASP A 278 -14.76 -21.53 -19.44
N LEU A 279 -15.77 -21.52 -18.57
CA LEU A 279 -17.05 -22.20 -18.80
C LEU A 279 -17.88 -21.54 -19.91
N VAL A 280 -17.86 -20.21 -20.02
CA VAL A 280 -18.51 -19.49 -21.12
C VAL A 280 -17.80 -19.77 -22.44
N SER A 281 -16.47 -19.84 -22.43
CA SER A 281 -15.66 -20.24 -23.59
C SER A 281 -15.95 -21.68 -24.03
N GLU A 282 -16.08 -22.63 -23.09
CA GLU A 282 -16.38 -24.04 -23.39
C GLU A 282 -17.82 -24.28 -23.86
N VAL A 283 -18.81 -23.57 -23.28
CA VAL A 283 -20.23 -23.91 -23.48
C VAL A 283 -20.92 -23.04 -24.53
N PHE A 284 -20.52 -21.77 -24.68
CA PHE A 284 -21.28 -20.80 -25.47
C PHE A 284 -20.50 -20.14 -26.62
N GLY A 285 -19.19 -20.37 -26.73
CA GLY A 285 -18.34 -19.63 -27.67
C GLY A 285 -18.18 -18.16 -27.26
N SER A 286 -17.19 -17.48 -27.82
CA SER A 286 -16.67 -16.18 -27.37
C SER A 286 -17.65 -14.98 -27.36
N ASP A 287 -18.88 -15.14 -27.87
CA ASP A 287 -19.80 -14.02 -28.12
C ASP A 287 -21.13 -14.08 -27.33
N ALA A 288 -21.27 -14.96 -26.34
CA ALA A 288 -22.51 -15.04 -25.56
C ALA A 288 -22.56 -14.04 -24.37
N PRO A 289 -23.68 -13.30 -24.18
CA PRO A 289 -23.82 -12.38 -23.07
C PRO A 289 -23.86 -13.14 -21.74
N ALA A 290 -22.99 -12.74 -20.82
CA ALA A 290 -22.83 -13.38 -19.51
C ALA A 290 -24.15 -13.32 -18.71
N PRO A 291 -24.65 -14.45 -18.16
CA PRO A 291 -25.96 -14.46 -17.47
C PRO A 291 -25.95 -13.59 -16.22
N LEU A 292 -27.04 -12.87 -15.94
CA LEU A 292 -27.21 -12.15 -14.68
C LEU A 292 -27.14 -13.14 -13.51
N VAL A 293 -26.19 -12.92 -12.60
CA VAL A 293 -25.95 -13.80 -11.45
C VAL A 293 -27.12 -13.62 -10.47
N ASP A 294 -27.74 -14.74 -10.11
CA ASP A 294 -28.80 -14.79 -9.11
C ASP A 294 -28.17 -14.73 -7.70
N ASP A 295 -28.42 -13.62 -6.99
CA ASP A 295 -27.79 -13.29 -5.70
C ASP A 295 -28.23 -14.21 -4.53
N GLU A 296 -29.11 -15.19 -4.78
CA GLU A 296 -29.60 -16.10 -3.74
C GLU A 296 -28.74 -17.36 -3.52
N LYS A 297 -27.81 -17.68 -4.43
CA LYS A 297 -26.88 -18.82 -4.31
C LYS A 297 -25.44 -18.36 -4.09
N LEU A 298 -25.27 -17.40 -3.18
CA LEU A 298 -24.07 -16.57 -3.20
C LEU A 298 -22.77 -17.30 -2.81
N PHE A 299 -22.86 -18.44 -2.12
CA PHE A 299 -21.76 -19.40 -1.93
C PHE A 299 -22.37 -20.79 -1.79
N ALA A 300 -21.99 -21.74 -2.65
CA ALA A 300 -22.18 -23.14 -2.27
C ALA A 300 -21.14 -23.43 -1.18
N ALA A 301 -21.50 -24.17 -0.12
CA ALA A 301 -20.57 -24.52 0.96
C ALA A 301 -19.24 -25.13 0.47
N ARG A 302 -19.22 -25.66 -0.76
CA ARG A 302 -18.07 -26.22 -1.48
C ARG A 302 -17.02 -25.20 -1.95
N ASP A 303 -17.38 -23.94 -2.20
CA ASP A 303 -16.45 -22.94 -2.78
C ASP A 303 -15.30 -22.56 -1.83
N LEU A 304 -15.49 -22.78 -0.52
CA LEU A 304 -14.49 -22.50 0.51
C LEU A 304 -13.54 -23.67 0.80
N ASP A 305 -13.91 -24.90 0.44
CA ASP A 305 -13.01 -26.05 0.57
C ASP A 305 -11.88 -26.01 -0.46
N GLU A 306 -12.04 -25.20 -1.51
CA GLU A 306 -11.08 -25.05 -2.61
C GLU A 306 -10.15 -23.84 -2.46
N VAL A 307 -10.16 -23.13 -1.32
CA VAL A 307 -9.22 -22.03 -1.06
C VAL A 307 -8.01 -22.58 -0.29
N PRO A 308 -6.87 -22.87 -0.95
CA PRO A 308 -5.75 -23.56 -0.32
C PRO A 308 -4.96 -22.71 0.68
N ASP A 309 -5.25 -21.42 0.85
CA ASP A 309 -4.36 -20.49 1.58
C ASP A 309 -5.08 -19.67 2.65
N VAL A 310 -6.14 -20.22 3.26
CA VAL A 310 -6.86 -19.54 4.35
C VAL A 310 -5.98 -19.35 5.60
N VAL A 311 -5.07 -20.29 5.84
CA VAL A 311 -4.16 -20.31 6.98
C VAL A 311 -2.72 -20.08 6.56
N ALA A 312 -2.00 -19.32 7.37
CA ALA A 312 -0.59 -19.04 7.15
C ALA A 312 0.20 -19.14 8.46
N VAL A 313 1.45 -19.58 8.38
CA VAL A 313 2.42 -19.54 9.47
C VAL A 313 3.51 -18.55 9.09
N ARG A 314 3.88 -17.69 10.01
CA ARG A 314 4.94 -16.70 9.85
C ARG A 314 6.13 -17.11 10.69
N VAL A 315 7.30 -17.14 10.07
CA VAL A 315 8.60 -17.33 10.72
C VAL A 315 9.38 -16.02 10.63
N VAL A 316 9.70 -15.42 11.77
CA VAL A 316 10.50 -14.20 11.88
C VAL A 316 11.84 -14.54 12.53
N LEU A 317 12.92 -14.20 11.83
CA LEU A 317 14.30 -14.41 12.29
C LEU A 317 14.87 -13.12 12.88
N ASP A 318 15.24 -13.18 14.15
CA ASP A 318 16.01 -12.16 14.85
C ASP A 318 17.49 -12.53 14.80
N VAL A 319 18.23 -11.81 13.97
CA VAL A 319 19.62 -12.14 13.64
C VAL A 319 20.52 -11.16 14.39
N PRO A 320 21.20 -11.56 15.48
CA PRO A 320 22.11 -10.67 16.18
C PRO A 320 23.33 -10.38 15.31
N ARG A 321 24.00 -9.24 15.53
CA ARG A 321 25.30 -8.95 14.89
C ARG A 321 26.35 -9.96 15.36
N ALA A 322 27.15 -10.45 14.43
CA ALA A 322 28.22 -11.42 14.71
C ALA A 322 29.42 -10.76 15.42
N SER A 323 29.66 -9.47 15.16
CA SER A 323 30.66 -8.66 15.84
C SER A 323 30.37 -7.17 15.69
N ASP A 324 30.97 -6.33 16.54
CA ASP A 324 30.85 -4.87 16.45
C ASP A 324 31.42 -4.29 15.14
N GLN A 325 32.25 -5.06 14.42
CA GLN A 325 32.87 -4.67 13.16
C GLN A 325 32.10 -5.16 11.92
N GLU A 326 31.03 -5.94 12.09
CA GLU A 326 30.21 -6.44 10.97
C GLU A 326 29.52 -5.26 10.27
N THR A 327 29.67 -5.16 8.95
CA THR A 327 29.00 -4.12 8.16
C THR A 327 27.49 -4.40 8.09
N PRO A 328 26.63 -3.37 7.99
CA PRO A 328 25.18 -3.55 7.85
C PRO A 328 24.79 -4.41 6.63
N GLU A 329 25.56 -4.35 5.55
CA GLU A 329 25.35 -5.14 4.33
C GLU A 329 25.64 -6.63 4.58
N ALA A 330 26.76 -6.96 5.22
CA ALA A 330 27.12 -8.34 5.56
C ALA A 330 26.11 -8.95 6.55
N TRP A 331 25.68 -8.16 7.54
CA TRP A 331 24.63 -8.57 8.49
C TRP A 331 23.31 -8.88 7.78
N ARG A 332 22.89 -8.02 6.83
CA ARG A 332 21.68 -8.25 6.01
C ARG A 332 21.80 -9.50 5.15
N GLU A 333 22.94 -9.69 4.48
CA GLU A 333 23.20 -10.86 3.64
C GLU A 333 23.11 -12.16 4.43
N ARG A 334 23.70 -12.20 5.63
CA ARG A 334 23.57 -13.36 6.54
C ARG A 334 22.13 -13.63 6.93
N GLY A 335 21.35 -12.58 7.24
CA GLY A 335 19.91 -12.72 7.51
C GLY A 335 19.12 -13.29 6.32
N VAL A 336 19.48 -12.90 5.10
CA VAL A 336 18.89 -13.44 3.86
C VAL A 336 19.24 -14.92 3.68
N GLN A 337 20.52 -15.29 3.86
CA GLN A 337 20.97 -16.68 3.78
C GLN A 337 20.22 -17.59 4.78
N LEU A 338 20.03 -17.12 6.03
CA LEU A 338 19.25 -17.84 7.04
C LEU A 338 17.77 -18.01 6.64
N CYS A 339 17.17 -17.05 5.93
CA CYS A 339 15.81 -17.21 5.42
C CYS A 339 15.72 -18.37 4.41
N TYR A 340 16.69 -18.51 3.50
CA TYR A 340 16.73 -19.62 2.54
C TYR A 340 17.05 -20.96 3.21
N HIS A 341 17.88 -20.94 4.26
CA HIS A 341 18.14 -22.12 5.08
C HIS A 341 16.84 -22.66 5.72
N VAL A 342 16.07 -21.76 6.34
CA VAL A 342 14.75 -22.09 6.91
C VAL A 342 13.77 -22.57 5.83
N LEU A 343 13.82 -22.01 4.62
CA LEU A 343 13.01 -22.50 3.49
C LEU A 343 13.33 -23.97 3.18
N GLY A 344 14.60 -24.36 3.20
CA GLY A 344 15.03 -25.76 3.04
C GLY A 344 14.47 -26.66 4.14
N ALA A 345 14.46 -26.18 5.39
CA ALA A 345 13.85 -26.91 6.51
C ALA A 345 12.34 -27.09 6.33
N VAL A 346 11.64 -26.04 5.87
CA VAL A 346 10.19 -26.04 5.59
C VAL A 346 9.82 -27.05 4.50
N GLN A 347 10.62 -27.16 3.43
CA GLN A 347 10.35 -28.08 2.31
C GLN A 347 10.44 -29.56 2.69
N HIS A 348 11.08 -29.88 3.82
CA HIS A 348 11.26 -31.26 4.30
C HIS A 348 10.55 -31.48 5.65
N LEU A 349 9.52 -30.70 5.95
CA LEU A 349 8.82 -30.77 7.23
C LEU A 349 8.09 -32.12 7.39
N GLU A 350 8.15 -32.71 8.57
CA GLU A 350 7.45 -33.96 8.87
C GLU A 350 5.91 -33.76 8.80
N ASP A 351 5.19 -34.81 8.40
CA ASP A 351 3.72 -34.83 8.23
C ASP A 351 3.18 -33.77 7.23
N CYS A 352 4.05 -33.22 6.38
CA CYS A 352 3.70 -32.19 5.43
C CYS A 352 4.29 -32.49 4.04
N GLU A 353 3.48 -32.38 3.01
CA GLU A 353 3.93 -32.45 1.62
C GLU A 353 4.21 -31.03 1.09
N ALA A 354 5.39 -30.79 0.52
CA ALA A 354 5.74 -29.49 -0.04
C ALA A 354 5.00 -29.23 -1.36
N VAL A 355 4.31 -28.09 -1.46
CA VAL A 355 3.66 -27.68 -2.71
C VAL A 355 4.72 -27.06 -3.63
N PRO A 356 4.84 -27.51 -4.89
CA PRO A 356 5.87 -27.08 -5.83
C PRO A 356 5.60 -25.67 -6.37
N ARG A 357 5.80 -24.65 -5.53
CA ARG A 357 5.92 -23.24 -5.93
C ARG A 357 6.37 -22.37 -4.75
N VAL A 358 7.53 -21.73 -4.88
CA VAL A 358 8.02 -20.73 -3.91
C VAL A 358 7.93 -19.34 -4.53
N LYS A 359 7.46 -18.35 -3.77
CA LYS A 359 7.50 -16.95 -4.18
C LYS A 359 8.61 -16.25 -3.40
N ASP A 360 9.61 -15.79 -4.12
CA ASP A 360 10.77 -15.13 -3.54
C ASP A 360 10.64 -13.61 -3.62
N TYR A 361 10.08 -13.01 -2.56
CA TYR A 361 10.02 -11.56 -2.45
C TYR A 361 11.26 -10.96 -1.79
N ILE A 362 12.27 -11.75 -1.44
CA ILE A 362 13.55 -11.22 -0.95
C ILE A 362 14.40 -10.80 -2.14
N ALA A 363 14.60 -11.71 -3.09
CA ALA A 363 15.28 -11.42 -4.35
C ALA A 363 14.48 -10.40 -5.20
N PHE A 364 13.14 -10.48 -5.14
CA PHE A 364 12.24 -9.63 -5.91
C PHE A 364 11.22 -8.91 -5.01
N PRO A 365 11.64 -7.86 -4.29
CA PRO A 365 10.78 -7.12 -3.38
C PRO A 365 9.55 -6.56 -4.09
N LYS A 366 8.42 -6.49 -3.37
CA LYS A 366 7.24 -5.81 -3.89
C LYS A 366 7.48 -4.28 -3.93
N PRO A 367 6.71 -3.53 -4.74
CA PRO A 367 6.82 -2.07 -4.87
C PRO A 367 6.78 -1.28 -3.57
N ASN A 368 6.06 -1.81 -2.57
CA ASN A 368 5.90 -1.20 -1.26
C ASN A 368 7.03 -1.58 -0.29
N GLY A 369 8.10 -2.21 -0.78
CA GLY A 369 9.24 -2.68 0.01
C GLY A 369 9.01 -3.99 0.74
N TYR A 370 7.86 -4.64 0.54
CA TYR A 370 7.59 -5.92 1.19
C TYR A 370 8.58 -7.00 0.71
N GLN A 371 9.24 -7.65 1.67
CA GLN A 371 10.18 -8.75 1.46
C GLN A 371 9.84 -9.94 2.36
N SER A 372 9.80 -11.14 1.78
CA SER A 372 9.58 -12.43 2.46
C SER A 372 9.68 -13.58 1.46
N LEU A 373 10.06 -14.78 1.91
CA LEU A 373 9.88 -16.01 1.16
C LEU A 373 8.52 -16.61 1.49
N HIS A 374 7.73 -16.96 0.47
CA HIS A 374 6.46 -17.65 0.65
C HIS A 374 6.56 -19.06 0.06
N ALA A 375 6.30 -20.06 0.88
CA ALA A 375 6.16 -21.45 0.49
C ALA A 375 4.79 -21.97 0.94
N SER A 376 4.31 -23.06 0.34
CA SER A 376 3.08 -23.71 0.76
C SER A 376 3.35 -25.18 1.05
N VAL A 377 2.75 -25.69 2.13
CA VAL A 377 2.82 -27.11 2.51
C VAL A 377 1.42 -27.65 2.71
N LEU A 378 1.15 -28.86 2.25
CA LEU A 378 -0.07 -29.59 2.52
C LEU A 378 0.14 -30.41 3.80
N ARG A 379 -0.62 -30.10 4.84
CA ARG A 379 -0.61 -30.87 6.08
C ARG A 379 -1.57 -32.05 5.95
N GLU A 380 -1.06 -33.27 5.90
CA GLU A 380 -1.86 -34.47 5.61
C GLU A 380 -2.95 -34.78 6.65
N PRO A 381 -2.71 -34.70 7.98
CA PRO A 381 -3.71 -35.09 8.98
C PRO A 381 -5.00 -34.26 8.97
N GLU A 382 -4.93 -32.99 8.57
CA GLU A 382 -6.10 -32.13 8.38
C GLU A 382 -6.35 -31.80 6.91
N ASP A 383 -5.62 -32.41 5.97
CA ASP A 383 -5.72 -32.17 4.52
C ASP A 383 -5.80 -30.67 4.21
N GLN A 384 -4.92 -29.87 4.81
CA GLN A 384 -4.99 -28.41 4.78
C GLN A 384 -3.69 -27.85 4.22
N VAL A 385 -3.79 -27.07 3.15
CA VAL A 385 -2.64 -26.30 2.66
C VAL A 385 -2.41 -25.09 3.59
N VAL A 386 -1.17 -24.92 4.01
CA VAL A 386 -0.70 -23.86 4.91
C VAL A 386 0.40 -23.06 4.21
N GLU A 387 0.22 -21.76 4.10
CA GLU A 387 1.24 -20.85 3.55
C GLU A 387 2.27 -20.49 4.63
N ILE A 388 3.56 -20.73 4.39
CA ILE A 388 4.65 -20.39 5.31
C ILE A 388 5.38 -19.15 4.78
N GLN A 389 5.46 -18.12 5.61
CA GLN A 389 6.08 -16.83 5.30
C GLN A 389 7.34 -16.64 6.14
N ILE A 390 8.50 -16.62 5.50
CA ILE A 390 9.81 -16.53 6.16
C ILE A 390 10.41 -15.16 5.89
N ARG A 391 10.94 -14.49 6.91
CA ARG A 391 11.58 -13.17 6.82
C ARG A 391 12.40 -12.84 8.05
N THR A 392 13.27 -11.84 7.96
CA THR A 392 13.98 -11.29 9.12
C THR A 392 13.12 -10.29 9.91
N ARG A 393 13.55 -9.91 11.12
CA ARG A 393 12.93 -8.86 11.93
C ARG A 393 12.79 -7.54 11.16
N GLY A 394 13.85 -7.08 10.49
CA GLY A 394 13.80 -5.84 9.71
C GLY A 394 12.82 -5.91 8.53
N MET A 395 12.75 -7.04 7.82
CA MET A 395 11.74 -7.26 6.78
C MET A 395 10.32 -7.32 7.35
N HIS A 396 10.17 -7.85 8.57
CA HIS A 396 8.88 -7.90 9.26
C HIS A 396 8.38 -6.51 9.64
N GLU A 397 9.24 -5.63 10.14
CA GLU A 397 8.90 -4.23 10.44
C GLU A 397 8.43 -3.48 9.19
N VAL A 398 9.18 -3.61 8.08
CA VAL A 398 8.80 -3.01 6.79
C VAL A 398 7.46 -3.57 6.29
N ALA A 399 7.19 -4.86 6.50
CA ALA A 399 5.94 -5.47 6.06
C ALA A 399 4.71 -5.06 6.89
N GLU A 400 4.89 -4.69 8.16
CA GLU A 400 3.79 -4.26 9.04
C GLU A 400 3.57 -2.74 8.96
N TYR A 401 4.64 -1.95 8.98
CA TYR A 401 4.60 -0.49 9.10
C TYR A 401 4.94 0.25 7.81
N GLY A 402 5.41 -0.44 6.77
CA GLY A 402 5.70 0.15 5.46
C GLY A 402 6.76 1.24 5.54
N MET A 403 6.49 2.37 4.85
CA MET A 403 7.35 3.55 4.88
C MET A 403 7.58 4.13 6.29
N ALA A 404 6.69 3.88 7.24
CA ALA A 404 6.87 4.37 8.60
C ALA A 404 8.04 3.65 9.32
N ALA A 405 8.32 2.38 8.99
CA ALA A 405 9.51 1.68 9.48
C ALA A 405 10.82 2.34 9.00
N HIS A 406 10.84 2.93 7.81
CA HIS A 406 12.03 3.61 7.28
C HIS A 406 12.42 4.86 8.10
N TRP A 407 11.47 5.48 8.80
CA TRP A 407 11.77 6.59 9.73
C TRP A 407 12.52 6.11 10.97
N LEU A 408 12.18 4.94 11.53
CA LEU A 408 12.82 4.38 12.72
C LEU A 408 14.33 4.14 12.51
N TYR A 409 14.74 3.75 11.29
CA TYR A 409 16.15 3.61 10.91
C TYR A 409 16.87 4.96 10.75
N LYS A 410 16.14 6.02 10.32
CA LYS A 410 16.73 7.32 9.96
C LYS A 410 17.04 8.19 11.19
N ASP A 411 16.24 8.10 12.24
CA ASP A 411 16.46 8.83 13.51
C ASP A 411 17.32 8.04 14.52
N GLY A 412 17.87 6.88 14.14
CA GLY A 412 18.72 6.06 15.02
C GLY A 412 17.98 5.43 16.21
N LEU A 413 16.64 5.40 16.17
CA LEU A 413 15.80 4.80 17.22
C LEU A 413 15.74 3.26 17.11
N LEU A 414 16.02 2.72 15.92
CA LEU A 414 16.28 1.29 15.71
C LEU A 414 17.67 1.11 15.09
N GLU A 415 18.63 0.64 15.90
CA GLU A 415 19.86 0.05 15.39
C GLU A 415 19.54 -1.35 14.82
N PRO A 416 20.00 -1.68 13.60
CA PRO A 416 19.85 -3.03 13.07
C PRO A 416 20.63 -4.01 13.95
N GLY A 417 19.92 -4.84 14.71
CA GLY A 417 20.48 -6.00 15.43
C GLY A 417 20.77 -5.85 16.93
N GLY A 418 20.09 -4.96 17.65
CA GLY A 418 20.26 -4.82 19.12
C GLY A 418 19.10 -5.39 19.92
N GLU A 419 19.13 -6.68 20.28
CA GLU A 419 18.11 -7.36 21.10
C GLU A 419 17.97 -6.84 22.55
N ASP A 420 18.79 -5.87 22.98
CA ASP A 420 18.77 -5.35 24.36
C ASP A 420 18.46 -3.85 24.51
N ALA A 421 18.35 -3.09 23.40
CA ALA A 421 18.03 -1.66 23.46
C ALA A 421 16.50 -1.41 23.54
N THR A 422 15.68 -2.29 22.98
CA THR A 422 14.22 -2.10 22.85
C THR A 422 13.45 -2.26 24.18
N ARG A 423 14.12 -2.61 25.29
CA ARG A 423 13.55 -2.50 26.66
C ARG A 423 14.43 -1.74 27.65
N ARG A 424 15.77 -1.66 27.47
CA ARG A 424 16.66 -0.89 28.37
C ARG A 424 16.88 0.57 27.96
N ALA A 425 16.80 0.94 26.67
CA ALA A 425 16.82 2.35 26.26
C ALA A 425 15.55 3.10 26.73
N LEU A 426 14.44 2.37 26.92
CA LEU A 426 13.19 2.86 27.51
C LEU A 426 13.29 3.17 29.02
N CYS A 427 14.40 2.83 29.71
CA CYS A 427 14.59 3.12 31.14
C CYS A 427 15.91 3.82 31.50
N ALA A 428 16.88 3.98 30.58
CA ALA A 428 18.25 4.40 30.95
C ALA A 428 18.83 5.63 30.21
N SER A 429 18.03 6.55 29.65
CA SER A 429 18.52 7.84 29.13
C SER A 429 18.26 9.02 30.08
N ALA A 430 18.64 8.86 31.35
CA ALA A 430 18.60 9.94 32.34
C ALA A 430 19.91 10.77 32.42
N SER A 431 20.96 10.47 31.64
CA SER A 431 22.25 11.18 31.83
C SER A 431 23.18 11.23 30.61
N ALA A 432 22.68 11.68 29.45
CA ALA A 432 23.57 12.11 28.37
C ALA A 432 23.09 13.45 27.79
N ALA A 433 23.13 14.47 28.64
CA ALA A 433 23.09 15.86 28.20
C ALA A 433 24.52 16.27 27.79
N ALA A 434 24.84 16.28 26.50
CA ALA A 434 25.84 17.17 25.91
C ALA A 434 25.90 17.02 24.38
N VAL A 435 25.89 18.17 23.71
CA VAL A 435 26.17 18.43 22.28
C VAL A 435 25.04 18.11 21.30
N ALA A 436 24.02 18.97 21.34
CA ALA A 436 23.11 19.20 20.23
C ALA A 436 23.84 19.96 19.11
N GLU A 437 24.47 19.22 18.20
CA GLU A 437 24.83 19.75 16.88
C GLU A 437 23.70 19.38 15.91
N LYS A 438 22.97 20.39 15.41
CA LYS A 438 21.93 20.26 14.38
C LYS A 438 22.53 19.62 13.13
N ARG A 439 22.48 18.29 13.02
CA ARG A 439 22.74 17.62 11.75
C ARG A 439 21.60 17.95 10.77
N PRO A 440 21.90 18.29 9.50
CA PRO A 440 20.86 18.55 8.51
C PRO A 440 20.01 17.28 8.34
N ARG A 441 18.68 17.42 8.38
CA ARG A 441 17.71 16.36 8.00
C ARG A 441 17.93 16.01 6.52
N ALA A 442 18.96 15.23 6.20
CA ALA A 442 19.27 14.83 4.84
C ALA A 442 18.14 13.94 4.30
N SER A 443 17.54 14.37 3.20
CA SER A 443 16.42 13.74 2.51
C SER A 443 16.87 12.51 1.71
N ALA A 444 17.19 11.40 2.39
CA ALA A 444 17.23 10.10 1.70
C ALA A 444 15.78 9.73 1.33
N LYS A 445 15.46 9.72 0.03
CA LYS A 445 14.13 9.40 -0.49
C LYS A 445 13.84 7.91 -0.27
N PRO A 446 12.76 7.52 0.45
CA PRO A 446 12.38 6.12 0.58
C PRO A 446 12.09 5.50 -0.79
N TYR A 447 12.47 4.23 -0.99
CA TYR A 447 12.18 3.41 -2.18
C TYR A 447 10.70 3.43 -2.61
N ALA A 448 9.78 3.74 -1.67
CA ALA A 448 8.34 3.75 -1.89
C ALA A 448 7.78 5.11 -2.37
N LEU A 449 8.62 6.06 -2.80
CA LEU A 449 8.16 7.37 -3.31
C LEU A 449 8.42 7.63 -4.80
N GLU A 450 9.00 6.68 -5.55
CA GLU A 450 9.21 6.88 -7.00
C GLU A 450 7.89 7.14 -7.75
N TRP A 451 6.80 6.49 -7.34
CA TRP A 451 5.48 6.73 -7.91
C TRP A 451 4.94 8.13 -7.59
N LEU A 452 5.36 8.79 -6.51
CA LEU A 452 4.99 10.20 -6.25
C LEU A 452 5.60 11.13 -7.29
N ASN A 453 6.82 10.83 -7.78
CA ASN A 453 7.40 11.61 -8.88
C ASN A 453 6.56 11.47 -10.15
N ALA A 454 6.02 10.27 -10.41
CA ALA A 454 5.09 10.06 -11.53
C ALA A 454 3.81 10.91 -11.38
N ILE A 455 3.30 11.10 -10.16
CA ILE A 455 2.16 12.03 -9.92
C ILE A 455 2.56 13.48 -10.19
N LYS A 456 3.77 13.87 -9.79
CA LYS A 456 4.29 15.22 -10.03
C LYS A 456 4.36 15.53 -11.53
N ASP A 457 4.83 14.58 -12.32
CA ASP A 457 4.87 14.67 -13.79
C ASP A 457 3.46 14.68 -14.44
N MET A 458 2.41 14.35 -13.69
CA MET A 458 1.01 14.37 -14.13
C MET A 458 0.26 15.66 -13.71
N GLN A 459 0.91 16.63 -13.05
CA GLN A 459 0.25 17.88 -12.64
C GLN A 459 -0.23 18.72 -13.84
N ASP A 460 0.41 18.57 -15.00
CA ASP A 460 0.07 19.28 -16.24
C ASP A 460 -1.24 18.80 -16.89
N ILE A 461 -1.91 17.78 -16.34
CA ILE A 461 -3.22 17.35 -16.83
C ILE A 461 -4.22 18.45 -16.54
N HIS A 462 -4.94 18.95 -17.53
CA HIS A 462 -5.99 19.95 -17.31
C HIS A 462 -7.35 19.33 -16.91
N SER A 463 -7.58 18.06 -17.24
CA SER A 463 -8.83 17.34 -16.91
C SER A 463 -8.69 16.42 -15.69
N SER A 464 -9.51 16.66 -14.66
CA SER A 464 -9.48 15.88 -13.41
C SER A 464 -9.94 14.43 -13.60
N ARG A 465 -10.83 14.18 -14.57
CA ARG A 465 -11.24 12.81 -14.93
C ARG A 465 -10.08 12.02 -15.50
N GLU A 466 -9.37 12.58 -16.47
CA GLU A 466 -8.20 11.94 -17.07
C GLU A 466 -7.09 11.75 -16.04
N PHE A 467 -6.88 12.74 -15.16
CA PHE A 467 -5.91 12.66 -14.07
C PHE A 467 -6.20 11.47 -13.15
N VAL A 468 -7.40 11.39 -12.59
CA VAL A 468 -7.75 10.32 -11.64
C VAL A 468 -7.74 8.95 -12.30
N GLU A 469 -8.22 8.82 -13.54
CA GLU A 469 -8.16 7.55 -14.27
C GLU A 469 -6.71 7.11 -14.51
N THR A 470 -5.83 8.04 -14.86
CA THR A 470 -4.39 7.78 -15.02
C THR A 470 -3.77 7.33 -13.69
N ILE A 471 -4.07 8.00 -12.57
CA ILE A 471 -3.61 7.59 -11.24
C ILE A 471 -4.16 6.20 -10.88
N ARG A 472 -5.45 5.95 -11.12
CA ARG A 472 -6.06 4.63 -10.87
C ARG A 472 -5.37 3.53 -11.65
N ARG A 473 -4.95 3.77 -12.90
CA ARG A 473 -4.29 2.77 -13.75
C ARG A 473 -2.79 2.64 -13.47
N GLU A 474 -2.06 3.75 -13.46
CA GLU A 474 -0.60 3.78 -13.42
C GLU A 474 -0.05 3.72 -11.98
N VAL A 475 -0.76 4.30 -11.01
CA VAL A 475 -0.35 4.35 -9.59
C VAL A 475 -1.07 3.29 -8.76
N LEU A 476 -2.41 3.22 -8.81
CA LEU A 476 -3.19 2.31 -7.95
C LEU A 476 -3.48 0.94 -8.60
N GLY A 477 -3.21 0.82 -9.91
CA GLY A 477 -3.55 -0.35 -10.69
C GLY A 477 -2.68 -1.57 -10.41
N LYS A 478 -3.12 -2.73 -10.92
CA LYS A 478 -2.35 -3.99 -10.89
C LYS A 478 -1.02 -3.78 -11.63
N ARG A 479 0.06 -4.36 -11.12
CA ARG A 479 1.41 -4.29 -11.71
C ARG A 479 1.73 -5.59 -12.45
N VAL A 480 2.57 -5.47 -13.47
CA VAL A 480 3.14 -6.58 -14.22
C VAL A 480 4.66 -6.49 -14.08
N PHE A 481 5.27 -7.58 -13.63
CA PHE A 481 6.71 -7.75 -13.48
C PHE A 481 7.23 -8.57 -14.66
N VAL A 482 8.13 -7.95 -15.42
CA VAL A 482 8.79 -8.61 -16.56
C VAL A 482 10.29 -8.64 -16.35
N PHE A 483 10.92 -9.71 -16.79
CA PHE A 483 12.34 -9.96 -16.65
C PHE A 483 13.06 -9.47 -17.90
N LEU A 484 14.19 -8.80 -17.74
CA LEU A 484 15.11 -8.54 -18.83
C LEU A 484 16.09 -9.71 -18.97
N ARG A 485 16.65 -9.87 -20.16
CA ARG A 485 17.63 -10.94 -20.44
C ARG A 485 18.88 -10.86 -19.55
N ASP A 486 19.20 -9.68 -19.03
CA ASP A 486 20.31 -9.45 -18.10
C ASP A 486 19.94 -9.72 -16.62
N GLY A 487 18.73 -10.22 -16.35
CA GLY A 487 18.24 -10.56 -15.01
C GLY A 487 17.60 -9.39 -14.25
N ARG A 488 17.62 -8.16 -14.80
CA ARG A 488 16.90 -7.03 -14.18
C ARG A 488 15.39 -7.19 -14.34
N ILE A 489 14.61 -6.73 -13.38
CA ILE A 489 13.14 -6.73 -13.47
C ILE A 489 12.65 -5.32 -13.81
N LEU A 490 11.75 -5.23 -14.79
CA LEU A 490 10.96 -4.04 -15.02
C LEU A 490 9.61 -4.16 -14.34
N ASP A 491 9.23 -3.11 -13.63
CA ASP A 491 7.96 -3.02 -12.93
C ASP A 491 6.99 -2.07 -13.64
N LEU A 492 6.05 -2.67 -14.35
CA LEU A 492 5.15 -1.99 -15.26
C LEU A 492 3.70 -2.03 -14.74
N SER A 493 2.85 -1.15 -15.26
CA SER A 493 1.40 -1.16 -14.98
C SER A 493 0.76 -2.25 -15.83
N LYS A 494 -0.27 -2.95 -15.31
CA LYS A 494 -1.06 -3.91 -16.11
C LYS A 494 -1.60 -3.20 -17.36
N GLY A 495 -1.53 -3.88 -18.51
CA GLY A 495 -1.78 -3.26 -19.81
C GLY A 495 -0.52 -2.70 -20.48
N ALA A 496 0.64 -2.66 -19.84
CA ALA A 496 1.86 -2.15 -20.46
C ALA A 496 2.28 -3.02 -21.65
N THR A 497 2.66 -2.37 -22.75
CA THR A 497 3.10 -3.06 -23.95
C THR A 497 4.61 -3.23 -24.00
N VAL A 498 5.10 -4.02 -24.95
CA VAL A 498 6.54 -4.19 -25.18
C VAL A 498 7.22 -2.86 -25.50
N LEU A 499 6.52 -1.99 -26.22
CA LEU A 499 6.95 -0.61 -26.44
C LEU A 499 7.13 0.17 -25.13
N ASP A 500 6.20 0.03 -24.18
CA ASP A 500 6.31 0.67 -22.87
C ASP A 500 7.50 0.12 -22.06
N ALA A 501 7.82 -1.17 -22.19
CA ALA A 501 9.02 -1.74 -21.58
C ALA A 501 10.30 -1.11 -22.17
N ALA A 502 10.38 -0.94 -23.50
CA ALA A 502 11.53 -0.33 -24.16
C ALA A 502 11.86 1.07 -23.62
N PHE A 503 10.85 1.93 -23.56
CA PHE A 503 10.97 3.30 -23.04
C PHE A 503 11.17 3.37 -21.52
N SER A 504 10.87 2.28 -20.80
CA SER A 504 11.14 2.15 -19.37
C SER A 504 12.59 1.73 -19.09
N ILE A 505 13.25 0.97 -19.98
CA ILE A 505 14.69 0.67 -19.87
C ILE A 505 15.51 1.94 -20.07
N HIS A 506 15.32 2.59 -21.21
CA HIS A 506 15.98 3.86 -21.52
C HIS A 506 15.22 4.55 -22.66
N THR A 507 15.23 5.88 -22.69
CA THR A 507 14.59 6.63 -23.78
C THR A 507 15.22 6.27 -25.13
N ASP A 508 16.55 6.20 -25.22
CA ASP A 508 17.24 5.86 -26.47
C ASP A 508 16.99 4.43 -26.95
N VAL A 509 16.83 3.49 -26.01
CA VAL A 509 16.45 2.10 -26.32
C VAL A 509 15.05 2.06 -26.92
N GLY A 510 14.13 2.84 -26.36
CA GLY A 510 12.79 3.03 -26.91
C GLY A 510 12.80 3.68 -28.29
N LEU A 511 13.63 4.70 -28.51
CA LEU A 511 13.69 5.41 -29.80
C LEU A 511 14.28 4.58 -30.94
N HIS A 512 15.24 3.70 -30.62
CA HIS A 512 15.92 2.84 -31.60
C HIS A 512 15.37 1.41 -31.59
N LEU A 513 14.16 1.19 -31.08
CA LEU A 513 13.52 -0.11 -31.00
C LEU A 513 13.20 -0.63 -32.42
N ASP A 514 13.76 -1.79 -32.77
CA ASP A 514 13.53 -2.45 -34.06
C ASP A 514 12.54 -3.61 -33.89
N ARG A 515 12.90 -4.57 -33.03
CA ARG A 515 12.10 -5.76 -32.72
C ARG A 515 12.24 -6.17 -31.27
N ALA A 516 11.28 -6.93 -30.78
CA ALA A 516 11.31 -7.42 -29.42
C ALA A 516 10.93 -8.90 -29.34
N LEU A 517 11.60 -9.60 -28.44
CA LEU A 517 11.34 -11.01 -28.15
C LEU A 517 10.81 -11.16 -26.73
N ILE A 518 9.76 -11.97 -26.57
CA ILE A 518 9.20 -12.38 -25.29
C ILE A 518 9.41 -13.88 -25.15
N ASN A 519 10.07 -14.31 -24.07
CA ASN A 519 10.40 -15.71 -23.80
C ASN A 519 11.13 -16.40 -24.98
N GLY A 520 11.91 -15.62 -25.75
CA GLY A 520 12.66 -16.09 -26.91
C GLY A 520 11.90 -16.05 -28.25
N HIS A 521 10.62 -15.68 -28.27
CA HIS A 521 9.80 -15.58 -29.47
C HIS A 521 9.55 -14.12 -29.86
N GLU A 522 9.60 -13.81 -31.15
CA GLU A 522 9.33 -12.46 -31.66
C GLU A 522 7.84 -12.12 -31.55
N VAL A 523 7.54 -10.93 -31.04
CA VAL A 523 6.16 -10.45 -30.84
C VAL A 523 5.97 -9.04 -31.41
N GLN A 524 4.72 -8.65 -31.63
CA GLN A 524 4.38 -7.28 -32.02
C GLN A 524 4.66 -6.30 -30.87
N LEU A 525 5.01 -5.05 -31.21
CA LEU A 525 5.31 -4.01 -30.22
C LEU A 525 4.10 -3.63 -29.34
N SER A 526 2.89 -3.88 -29.83
CA SER A 526 1.61 -3.71 -29.13
C SER A 526 1.25 -4.85 -28.17
N TYR A 527 2.05 -5.93 -28.13
CA TYR A 527 1.80 -7.06 -27.25
C TYR A 527 1.76 -6.61 -25.78
N GLU A 528 0.67 -6.97 -25.07
CA GLU A 528 0.51 -6.69 -23.64
C GLU A 528 1.37 -7.68 -22.83
N LEU A 529 2.20 -7.12 -21.95
CA LEU A 529 3.12 -7.89 -21.11
C LEU A 529 2.39 -8.59 -19.95
N HIS A 530 2.83 -9.80 -19.63
CA HIS A 530 2.33 -10.62 -18.53
C HIS A 530 3.40 -10.87 -17.47
N ASN A 531 2.95 -11.23 -16.25
CA ASN A 531 3.87 -11.50 -15.15
C ASN A 531 4.75 -12.71 -15.48
N GLY A 532 6.06 -12.55 -15.39
CA GLY A 532 7.01 -13.62 -15.69
C GLY A 532 7.60 -13.59 -17.08
N ASP A 533 7.12 -12.70 -17.96
CA ASP A 533 7.66 -12.59 -19.31
C ASP A 533 9.12 -12.14 -19.31
N VAL A 534 9.96 -12.84 -20.07
CA VAL A 534 11.36 -12.45 -20.31
C VAL A 534 11.43 -11.62 -21.59
N VAL A 535 11.60 -10.31 -21.43
CA VAL A 535 11.69 -9.31 -22.48
C VAL A 535 13.13 -9.15 -22.95
N SER A 536 13.34 -9.30 -24.25
CA SER A 536 14.60 -9.03 -24.93
C SER A 536 14.37 -8.04 -26.07
N ILE A 537 14.91 -6.84 -25.91
CA ILE A 537 14.76 -5.75 -26.87
C ILE A 537 15.97 -5.70 -27.80
N LYS A 538 15.71 -5.61 -29.09
CA LYS A 538 16.74 -5.41 -30.12
C LYS A 538 16.60 -4.00 -30.68
N THR A 539 17.70 -3.26 -30.64
CA THR A 539 17.79 -1.89 -31.16
C THR A 539 18.61 -1.85 -32.45
N SER A 540 18.28 -0.93 -33.35
CA SER A 540 19.02 -0.66 -34.59
C SER A 540 19.28 0.84 -34.75
N GLU A 541 20.43 1.24 -35.30
CA GLU A 541 20.79 2.65 -35.50
C GLU A 541 19.86 3.36 -36.49
N ASP A 542 19.29 2.62 -37.44
CA ASP A 542 18.34 3.12 -38.44
C ASP A 542 16.88 3.13 -37.95
N ALA A 543 16.60 2.47 -36.82
CA ALA A 543 15.23 2.39 -36.30
C ALA A 543 14.77 3.77 -35.81
N ARG A 544 13.55 4.14 -36.19
CA ARG A 544 12.91 5.40 -35.81
C ARG A 544 11.48 5.13 -35.35
N PRO A 545 10.97 5.86 -34.34
CA PRO A 545 9.59 5.71 -33.90
C PRO A 545 8.59 6.09 -34.99
N GLN A 546 7.54 5.29 -35.15
CA GLN A 546 6.43 5.57 -36.06
C GLN A 546 5.26 6.23 -35.32
N LEU A 547 4.44 7.01 -36.03
CA LEU A 547 3.33 7.75 -35.42
C LEU A 547 2.32 6.82 -34.72
N ASP A 548 2.12 5.62 -35.27
CA ASP A 548 1.24 4.59 -34.70
C ASP A 548 1.69 4.09 -33.31
N TRP A 549 2.96 4.28 -32.94
CA TRP A 549 3.46 3.94 -31.61
C TRP A 549 2.78 4.78 -30.52
N LEU A 550 2.29 5.98 -30.84
CA LEU A 550 1.45 6.76 -29.92
C LEU A 550 0.13 6.07 -29.60
N ARG A 551 -0.40 5.20 -30.47
CA ARG A 551 -1.60 4.39 -30.20
C ARG A 551 -1.27 3.12 -29.45
N MET A 552 -0.11 2.52 -29.73
CA MET A 552 0.36 1.28 -29.09
C MET A 552 0.88 1.48 -27.66
N ALA A 553 1.43 2.65 -27.35
CA ALA A 553 1.91 2.99 -26.02
C ALA A 553 0.75 3.20 -25.04
N GLN A 554 0.70 2.37 -24.01
CA GLN A 554 -0.33 2.41 -22.97
C GLN A 554 0.09 3.32 -21.80
N ARG A 555 1.40 3.49 -21.58
CA ARG A 555 1.91 4.42 -20.56
C ARG A 555 2.02 5.85 -21.04
N ARG A 556 1.59 6.79 -20.20
CA ARG A 556 1.72 8.22 -20.45
C ARG A 556 3.18 8.66 -20.60
N SER A 557 4.09 8.13 -19.78
CA SER A 557 5.53 8.45 -19.86
C SER A 557 6.10 8.13 -21.25
N THR A 558 5.74 6.98 -21.81
CA THR A 558 6.12 6.56 -23.16
C THR A 558 5.54 7.51 -24.21
N ARG A 559 4.23 7.79 -24.14
CA ARG A 559 3.55 8.72 -25.05
C ARG A 559 4.15 10.13 -24.98
N SER A 560 4.54 10.59 -23.80
CA SER A 560 5.16 11.89 -23.59
C SER A 560 6.54 11.96 -24.25
N LYS A 561 7.39 10.94 -24.04
CA LYS A 561 8.70 10.82 -24.71
C LYS A 561 8.56 10.76 -26.24
N LEU A 562 7.58 10.00 -26.75
CA LEU A 562 7.28 9.93 -28.18
C LEU A 562 6.77 11.28 -28.73
N ARG A 563 5.87 11.96 -28.03
CA ARG A 563 5.40 13.30 -28.43
C ARG A 563 6.54 14.32 -28.44
N ALA A 564 7.41 14.30 -27.44
CA ALA A 564 8.58 15.16 -27.39
C ALA A 564 9.53 14.91 -28.58
N TYR A 565 9.74 13.64 -28.93
CA TYR A 565 10.48 13.24 -30.13
C TYR A 565 9.83 13.78 -31.41
N PHE A 566 8.55 13.49 -31.65
CA PHE A 566 7.85 13.94 -32.87
C PHE A 566 7.70 15.47 -32.95
N LYS A 567 7.63 16.17 -31.82
CA LYS A 567 7.64 17.63 -31.78
C LYS A 567 8.99 18.19 -32.25
N ARG A 568 10.09 17.53 -31.87
CA ARG A 568 11.44 17.91 -32.32
C ARG A 568 11.64 17.63 -33.82
N GLU A 569 11.05 16.55 -34.34
CA GLU A 569 11.08 16.20 -35.76
C GLU A 569 10.09 17.03 -36.62
N GLY A 570 9.31 17.93 -36.01
CA GLY A 570 8.39 18.82 -36.73
C GLY A 570 7.09 18.15 -37.22
N CYS A 571 6.69 17.02 -36.60
CA CYS A 571 5.46 16.29 -36.96
C CYS A 571 4.18 16.82 -36.28
N PHE A 572 4.30 17.74 -35.32
CA PHE A 572 3.18 18.36 -34.60
C PHE A 572 3.25 19.88 -34.71
N ASP A 573 2.14 20.52 -35.08
CA ASP A 573 2.06 21.98 -35.18
C ASP A 573 1.92 22.61 -33.79
N THR A 574 2.57 23.74 -33.55
CA THR A 574 2.79 24.32 -32.22
C THR A 574 1.50 24.76 -31.48
N ALA A 575 0.36 24.75 -32.17
CA ALA A 575 -0.95 25.16 -31.63
C ALA A 575 -1.96 24.01 -31.39
N THR A 576 -1.72 22.79 -31.89
CA THR A 576 -2.70 21.69 -31.79
C THR A 576 -2.02 20.34 -31.56
N THR A 577 -2.43 19.59 -30.54
CA THR A 577 -2.01 18.19 -30.29
C THR A 577 -2.48 17.17 -31.36
N ALA A 578 -2.91 17.64 -32.53
CA ALA A 578 -3.33 16.82 -33.65
C ALA A 578 -2.16 16.64 -34.64
N PRO A 579 -2.00 15.46 -35.25
CA PRO A 579 -1.00 15.25 -36.30
C PRO A 579 -1.27 16.18 -37.48
N ALA A 580 -0.21 16.77 -38.04
CA ALA A 580 -0.33 17.62 -39.23
C ALA A 580 -0.88 16.80 -40.41
N PRO A 581 -1.92 17.28 -41.14
CA PRO A 581 -2.41 16.56 -42.30
C PRO A 581 -1.35 16.58 -43.41
N GLY A 582 -0.89 15.39 -43.82
CA GLY A 582 -0.17 15.23 -45.11
C GLY A 582 1.35 15.03 -45.05
N LYS A 583 1.90 14.31 -44.07
CA LYS A 583 3.23 13.69 -44.23
C LYS A 583 3.14 12.18 -44.02
N ASP A 584 2.89 11.47 -45.12
CA ASP A 584 3.33 10.08 -45.24
C ASP A 584 4.86 10.07 -45.22
N ILE A 585 5.45 9.35 -44.27
CA ILE A 585 6.84 8.93 -44.33
C ILE A 585 6.78 7.42 -44.17
N GLY A 586 7.03 6.71 -45.28
CA GLY A 586 6.98 5.26 -45.39
C GLY A 586 8.12 4.56 -44.64
#